data_AF-A0A918DBK0-F1
#
_entry.id   AF-A0A918DBK0-F1
#
_cell.length_a   1.000
_cell.length_b   1.000
_cell.length_c   1.000
_cell.angle_alpha   90.00
_cell.angle_beta   90.00
_cell.angle_gamma   90.00
#
_symmetry.space_group_name_H-M   'P 1'
#
loop_
_entity.id
_entity.type
_entity.pdbx_description
1 polymer ?
#
loop_
_entity_poly.entity_id
_entity_poly.type
_entity_poly.pdbx_seq_one_letter_code
_entity_poly.pdbx_strand_id
1 'polypeptide(L)'
;MSIESMLERLVDEGDLIECAPQLPSDAWARDLYITKVIADELDSNGWEDAELGYRFGQLRSDFDRFVVGDLIEVALDPYDKPKSAFMARLGPTSRGLWSIRSTEPRPAIRVLGAFICQDTFIALCTCLRRELDGPNGPLWQQAINNADARWASLFPGIKPLVEEEVSRYVSANAEPV
;
A
#
# COMPACT_ATOMS: atom_id res chain seq x y z
N MET A 1 8.96 17.15 15.76
CA MET A 1 8.37 15.80 15.88
C MET A 1 9.06 14.95 14.83
N SER A 2 9.62 13.81 15.21
CA SER A 2 10.22 12.89 14.23
C SER A 2 9.12 12.06 13.54
N ILE A 3 9.48 11.33 12.48
CA ILE A 3 8.53 10.45 11.79
C ILE A 3 8.07 9.34 12.74
N GLU A 4 8.99 8.80 13.52
CA GLU A 4 8.76 7.69 14.46
C GLU A 4 7.73 8.10 15.53
N SER A 5 7.93 9.23 16.22
CA SER A 5 6.98 9.69 17.25
C SER A 5 5.60 10.03 16.67
N MET A 6 5.52 10.38 15.38
CA MET A 6 4.25 10.63 14.72
C MET A 6 3.53 9.33 14.37
N LEU A 7 4.26 8.31 13.90
CA LEU A 7 3.71 6.98 13.63
C LEU A 7 3.21 6.34 14.94
N GLU A 8 4.03 6.39 16.00
CA GLU A 8 3.63 5.93 17.35
C GLU A 8 2.31 6.58 17.79
N ARG A 9 2.22 7.91 17.68
CA ARG A 9 0.99 8.65 18.01
C ARG A 9 -0.22 8.18 17.18
N LEU A 10 -0.06 8.03 15.87
CA LEU A 10 -1.16 7.59 14.98
C LEU A 10 -1.58 6.14 15.25
N VAL A 11 -0.65 5.30 15.70
CA VAL A 11 -0.93 3.93 16.15
C VAL A 11 -1.68 3.94 17.47
N ASP A 12 -1.22 4.72 18.44
CA ASP A 12 -1.85 4.86 19.76
C ASP A 12 -3.28 5.43 19.66
N GLU A 13 -3.51 6.35 18.72
CA GLU A 13 -4.83 6.92 18.44
C GLU A 13 -5.73 5.96 17.63
N GLY A 14 -5.16 4.90 17.05
CA GLY A 14 -5.89 3.91 16.24
C GLY A 14 -6.19 4.35 14.81
N ASP A 15 -5.58 5.44 14.35
CA ASP A 15 -5.68 5.92 12.97
C ASP A 15 -4.84 5.04 12.01
N LEU A 16 -3.73 4.52 12.51
CA LEU A 16 -2.89 3.52 11.85
C LEU A 16 -2.80 2.24 12.69
N ILE A 17 -2.64 1.12 12.01
CA ILE A 17 -2.39 -0.18 12.61
C ILE A 17 -1.15 -0.76 11.94
N GLU A 18 -0.18 -1.17 12.74
CA GLU A 18 1.03 -1.83 12.25
C GLU A 18 0.69 -3.26 11.78
N CYS A 19 1.09 -3.57 10.56
CA CYS A 19 0.90 -4.87 9.96
C CYS A 19 2.14 -5.74 10.22
N ALA A 20 2.14 -6.46 11.33
CA ALA A 20 3.20 -7.42 11.65
C ALA A 20 3.18 -8.67 10.74
N PRO A 21 4.30 -9.40 10.61
CA PRO A 21 4.31 -10.73 9.98
C PRO A 21 3.28 -11.69 10.58
N GLN A 22 2.72 -12.57 9.76
CA GLN A 22 1.75 -13.58 10.21
C GLN A 22 2.40 -14.65 11.08
N LEU A 23 3.66 -15.02 10.79
CA LEU A 23 4.42 -15.96 11.59
C LEU A 23 5.42 -15.19 12.47
N PRO A 24 5.40 -15.37 13.81
CA PRO A 24 6.32 -14.67 14.71
C PRO A 24 7.81 -14.97 14.48
N SER A 25 8.13 -16.05 13.75
CA SER A 25 9.50 -16.44 13.41
C SER A 25 10.06 -15.73 12.17
N ASP A 26 9.21 -15.08 11.39
CA ASP A 26 9.62 -14.49 10.13
C ASP A 26 10.43 -13.22 10.35
N ALA A 27 11.28 -12.91 9.37
CA ALA A 27 12.01 -11.66 9.37
C ALA A 27 11.04 -10.49 9.28
N TRP A 28 11.42 -9.37 9.88
CA TRP A 28 10.69 -8.10 9.75
C TRP A 28 11.60 -7.13 9.01
N ALA A 29 11.47 -7.11 7.68
CA ALA A 29 12.38 -6.37 6.80
C ALA A 29 11.83 -5.01 6.40
N ARG A 30 10.50 -4.84 6.38
CA ARG A 30 9.83 -3.61 5.96
C ARG A 30 8.65 -3.32 6.88
N ASP A 31 8.38 -2.05 7.13
CA ASP A 31 7.24 -1.61 7.93
C ASP A 31 6.05 -1.30 7.04
N LEU A 32 4.90 -1.84 7.41
CA LEU A 32 3.64 -1.58 6.74
C LEU A 32 2.62 -1.11 7.77
N TYR A 33 2.14 0.11 7.60
CA TYR A 33 1.03 0.65 8.38
C TYR A 33 -0.22 0.72 7.52
N ILE A 34 -1.33 0.22 8.04
CA ILE A 34 -2.62 0.23 7.36
C ILE A 34 -3.58 1.14 8.12
N THR A 35 -4.42 1.88 7.40
CA THR A 35 -5.50 2.63 8.06
C THR A 35 -6.54 1.70 8.65
N LYS A 36 -7.30 2.18 9.64
CA LYS A 36 -8.43 1.46 10.23
C LYS A 36 -9.40 0.89 9.19
N VAL A 37 -9.67 1.63 8.11
CA VAL A 37 -10.56 1.18 7.03
C VAL A 37 -10.06 -0.12 6.39
N ILE A 38 -8.76 -0.22 6.11
CA ILE A 38 -8.17 -1.43 5.54
C ILE A 38 -8.16 -2.56 6.58
N ALA A 39 -7.91 -2.25 7.85
CA ALA A 39 -7.94 -3.24 8.91
C ALA A 39 -9.34 -3.85 9.08
N ASP A 40 -10.39 -3.03 9.03
CA ASP A 40 -11.78 -3.47 9.10
C ASP A 40 -12.14 -4.33 7.87
N GLU A 41 -11.61 -4.02 6.67
CA GLU A 41 -11.76 -4.86 5.46
C GLU A 41 -11.07 -6.23 5.57
N LEU A 42 -9.95 -6.29 6.30
CA LEU A 42 -9.18 -7.51 6.54
C LEU A 42 -9.75 -8.37 7.68
N ASP A 43 -10.70 -7.86 8.47
CA ASP A 43 -11.31 -8.62 9.56
C ASP A 43 -12.22 -9.72 9.02
N SER A 44 -11.81 -10.97 9.24
CA SER A 44 -12.51 -12.15 8.76
C SER A 44 -13.89 -12.36 9.38
N ASN A 45 -14.16 -11.75 10.54
CA ASN A 45 -15.48 -11.81 11.17
C ASN A 45 -16.54 -11.04 10.36
N GLY A 46 -16.13 -10.10 9.50
CA GLY A 46 -17.01 -9.33 8.64
C GLY A 46 -17.31 -9.97 7.29
N TRP A 47 -16.68 -11.10 6.96
CA TRP A 47 -16.79 -11.71 5.63
C TRP A 47 -18.01 -12.63 5.53
N GLU A 48 -19.16 -12.06 5.17
CA GLU A 48 -20.34 -12.85 4.80
C GLU A 48 -20.21 -13.47 3.40
N ASP A 49 -19.42 -12.85 2.52
CA ASP A 49 -19.11 -13.33 1.16
C ASP A 49 -17.75 -14.06 1.15
N ALA A 50 -17.78 -15.37 0.87
CA ALA A 50 -16.60 -16.21 0.80
C ALA A 50 -15.59 -15.77 -0.28
N GLU A 51 -16.06 -15.23 -1.42
CA GLU A 51 -15.15 -14.75 -2.46
C GLU A 51 -14.44 -13.47 -2.02
N LEU A 52 -15.16 -12.58 -1.33
CA LEU A 52 -14.59 -11.36 -0.78
C LEU A 52 -13.56 -11.70 0.30
N GLY A 53 -13.88 -12.65 1.18
CA GLY A 53 -12.95 -13.11 2.20
C GLY A 53 -11.70 -13.76 1.62
N TYR A 54 -11.83 -14.56 0.56
CA TYR A 54 -10.67 -15.12 -0.13
C TYR A 54 -9.76 -14.04 -0.74
N ARG A 55 -10.33 -12.96 -1.30
CA ARG A 55 -9.58 -11.81 -1.82
C ARG A 55 -8.80 -11.09 -0.73
N PHE A 56 -9.45 -10.75 0.39
CA PHE A 56 -8.78 -10.06 1.49
C PHE A 56 -7.78 -10.94 2.24
N GLY A 57 -8.03 -12.25 2.31
CA GLY A 57 -7.03 -13.23 2.76
C GLY A 57 -5.78 -13.22 1.87
N GLN A 58 -5.94 -13.18 0.55
CA GLN A 58 -4.82 -13.07 -0.38
C GLN A 58 -4.11 -11.71 -0.27
N LEU A 59 -4.86 -10.62 -0.12
CA LEU A 59 -4.27 -9.31 0.14
C LEU A 59 -3.44 -9.31 1.43
N ARG A 60 -3.90 -9.99 2.49
CA ARG A 60 -3.14 -10.13 3.72
C ARG A 60 -1.84 -10.90 3.51
N SER A 61 -1.85 -11.94 2.68
CA SER A 61 -0.64 -12.66 2.27
C SER A 61 0.32 -11.76 1.47
N ASP A 62 -0.21 -10.88 0.61
CA ASP A 62 0.61 -9.90 -0.11
C ASP A 62 1.23 -8.84 0.83
N PHE A 63 0.51 -8.44 1.88
CA PHE A 63 1.06 -7.59 2.94
C PHE A 63 2.18 -8.28 3.70
N ASP A 64 1.97 -9.54 4.06
CA ASP A 64 2.99 -10.35 4.71
C ASP A 64 4.26 -10.45 3.85
N ARG A 65 4.09 -10.79 2.57
CA ARG A 65 5.17 -10.80 1.56
C ARG A 65 5.96 -9.48 1.53
N PHE A 66 5.28 -8.34 1.62
CA PHE A 66 5.96 -7.05 1.68
C PHE A 66 6.79 -6.91 2.96
N VAL A 67 6.17 -7.16 4.13
CA VAL A 67 6.77 -6.97 5.46
C VAL A 67 7.97 -7.89 5.69
N VAL A 68 7.87 -9.16 5.28
CA VAL A 68 8.96 -10.15 5.46
C VAL A 68 10.16 -9.92 4.55
N GLY A 69 10.04 -9.02 3.57
CA GLY A 69 11.15 -8.66 2.69
C GLY A 69 11.30 -9.59 1.50
N ASP A 70 10.24 -10.25 1.06
CA ASP A 70 10.29 -11.09 -0.15
C ASP A 70 10.64 -10.25 -1.38
N LEU A 71 11.10 -10.97 -2.42
CA LEU A 71 11.37 -10.39 -3.73
C LEU A 71 10.08 -9.80 -4.31
N ILE A 72 10.09 -8.50 -4.61
CA ILE A 72 8.96 -7.78 -5.22
C ILE A 72 9.40 -7.07 -6.50
N GLU A 73 8.56 -7.15 -7.53
CA GLU A 73 8.70 -6.37 -8.76
C GLU A 73 8.09 -4.97 -8.57
N VAL A 74 8.84 -3.92 -8.90
CA VAL A 74 8.45 -2.52 -8.66
C VAL A 74 8.48 -1.73 -9.97
N ALA A 75 7.31 -1.28 -10.44
CA ALA A 75 7.21 -0.45 -11.64
C ALA A 75 7.30 1.04 -11.30
N LEU A 76 8.37 1.71 -11.78
CA LEU A 76 8.62 3.13 -11.51
C LEU A 76 7.92 4.09 -12.49
N ASP A 77 7.80 3.73 -13.76
CA ASP A 77 7.11 4.60 -14.72
C ASP A 77 5.59 4.53 -14.48
N PRO A 78 4.90 5.63 -14.14
CA PRO A 78 3.46 5.61 -13.90
C PRO A 78 2.60 5.22 -15.12
N TYR A 79 3.14 5.34 -16.35
CA TYR A 79 2.41 5.22 -17.61
C TYR A 79 2.77 3.98 -18.43
N ASP A 80 3.91 3.35 -18.16
CA ASP A 80 4.32 2.08 -18.76
C ASP A 80 4.70 1.08 -17.67
N LYS A 81 3.83 0.09 -17.44
CA LYS A 81 3.95 -0.82 -16.28
C LYS A 81 3.57 -2.24 -16.64
N PRO A 82 4.40 -3.23 -16.28
CA PRO A 82 3.98 -4.62 -16.31
C PRO A 82 2.71 -4.84 -15.48
N LYS A 83 1.83 -5.71 -15.97
CA LYS A 83 0.62 -6.10 -15.23
C LYS A 83 0.96 -6.97 -14.00
N SER A 84 2.09 -7.68 -14.04
CA SER A 84 2.60 -8.56 -13.00
C SER A 84 3.26 -7.84 -11.82
N ALA A 85 3.72 -6.59 -12.04
CA ALA A 85 4.45 -5.86 -11.01
C ALA A 85 3.66 -5.84 -9.69
N PHE A 86 4.34 -6.20 -8.59
CA PHE A 86 3.76 -6.24 -7.26
C PHE A 86 3.42 -4.84 -6.75
N MET A 87 4.28 -3.88 -7.06
CA MET A 87 4.07 -2.48 -6.69
C MET A 87 4.26 -1.56 -7.88
N ALA A 88 3.57 -0.42 -7.89
CA ALA A 88 3.68 0.55 -8.97
C ALA A 88 3.51 2.00 -8.51
N ARG A 89 4.39 2.89 -8.96
CA ARG A 89 4.31 4.34 -8.69
C ARG A 89 3.10 4.93 -9.43
N LEU A 90 2.34 5.81 -8.79
CA LEU A 90 1.16 6.44 -9.38
C LEU A 90 1.50 7.81 -9.97
N GLY A 91 0.78 8.19 -11.01
CA GLY A 91 0.89 9.51 -11.63
C GLY A 91 -0.08 10.50 -10.97
N PRO A 92 0.30 11.78 -10.81
CA PRO A 92 1.63 12.35 -11.06
C PRO A 92 2.66 11.93 -10.00
N THR A 93 3.91 11.68 -10.40
CA THR A 93 4.99 11.19 -9.53
C THR A 93 5.32 12.14 -8.37
N SER A 94 5.08 13.43 -8.55
CA SER A 94 5.27 14.47 -7.52
C SER A 94 4.39 14.29 -6.29
N ARG A 95 3.33 13.46 -6.36
CA ARG A 95 2.52 13.08 -5.20
C ARG A 95 3.14 11.95 -4.38
N GLY A 96 4.13 11.23 -4.90
CA GLY A 96 4.76 10.10 -4.19
C GLY A 96 3.82 8.95 -3.83
N LEU A 97 2.69 8.83 -4.52
CA LEU A 97 1.71 7.76 -4.29
C LEU A 97 2.09 6.48 -5.05
N TRP A 98 1.68 5.35 -4.50
CA TRP A 98 1.97 4.01 -4.99
C TRP A 98 0.74 3.12 -4.89
N SER A 99 0.74 2.02 -5.65
CA SER A 99 -0.19 0.92 -5.45
C SER A 99 0.53 -0.40 -5.16
N ILE A 100 0.17 -1.10 -4.08
CA ILE A 100 0.38 -2.55 -3.96
C ILE A 100 -0.73 -3.24 -4.76
N ARG A 101 -0.37 -4.32 -5.46
CA ARG A 101 -1.18 -4.96 -6.48
C ARG A 101 -1.46 -6.43 -6.15
N SER A 102 -2.52 -6.66 -5.39
CA SER A 102 -3.03 -8.01 -5.17
C SER A 102 -3.86 -8.44 -6.38
N THR A 103 -3.27 -9.23 -7.29
CA THR A 103 -3.81 -9.45 -8.65
C THR A 103 -4.75 -10.64 -8.77
N GLU A 104 -4.63 -11.62 -7.89
CA GLU A 104 -5.46 -12.80 -7.83
C GLU A 104 -5.98 -12.99 -6.40
N PRO A 105 -7.15 -13.61 -6.19
CA PRO A 105 -8.16 -13.90 -7.22
C PRO A 105 -8.80 -12.61 -7.78
N ARG A 106 -9.50 -12.72 -8.91
CA ARG A 106 -10.19 -11.56 -9.51
C ARG A 106 -11.56 -11.27 -8.88
N PRO A 107 -12.03 -10.00 -8.90
CA PRO A 107 -11.29 -8.80 -9.30
C PRO A 107 -10.12 -8.49 -8.37
N ALA A 108 -9.00 -8.07 -8.96
CA ALA A 108 -7.80 -7.66 -8.25
C ALA A 108 -8.07 -6.50 -7.29
N ILE A 109 -7.40 -6.48 -6.14
CA ILE A 109 -7.38 -5.34 -5.21
C ILE A 109 -6.16 -4.46 -5.51
N ARG A 110 -6.36 -3.15 -5.51
CA ARG A 110 -5.29 -2.15 -5.47
C ARG A 110 -5.29 -1.51 -4.09
N VAL A 111 -4.14 -1.47 -3.44
CA VAL A 111 -3.96 -0.74 -2.19
C VAL A 111 -3.18 0.52 -2.50
N LEU A 112 -3.80 1.67 -2.31
CA LEU A 112 -3.18 2.97 -2.56
C LEU A 112 -2.53 3.47 -1.28
N GLY A 113 -1.32 3.98 -1.40
CA GLY A 113 -0.53 4.44 -0.26
C GLY A 113 0.70 5.20 -0.68
N ALA A 114 1.61 5.43 0.26
CA ALA A 114 2.85 6.14 0.03
C ALA A 114 3.94 5.69 1.02
N PHE A 115 5.19 5.87 0.61
CA PHE A 115 6.32 5.72 1.52
C PHE A 115 6.49 7.01 2.33
N ILE A 116 6.70 6.88 3.63
CA ILE A 116 7.05 8.02 4.50
C ILE A 116 8.57 8.16 4.65
N CYS A 117 9.28 7.04 4.60
CA CYS A 117 10.72 6.90 4.52
C CYS A 117 11.06 5.55 3.87
N GLN A 118 12.34 5.23 3.72
CA GLN A 118 12.80 3.95 3.18
C GLN A 118 12.25 2.79 4.02
N ASP A 119 11.80 1.73 3.35
CA ASP A 119 11.21 0.51 3.90
C ASP A 119 9.92 0.70 4.72
N THR A 120 9.37 1.91 4.81
CA THR A 120 8.11 2.19 5.54
C THR A 120 7.00 2.65 4.62
N PHE A 121 6.01 1.78 4.41
CA PHE A 121 4.84 2.04 3.58
C PHE A 121 3.59 2.30 4.41
N ILE A 122 2.83 3.34 4.04
CA ILE A 122 1.53 3.66 4.62
C ILE A 122 0.43 3.35 3.60
N ALA A 123 -0.35 2.31 3.86
CA ALA A 123 -1.51 1.91 3.07
C ALA A 123 -2.77 2.67 3.52
N LEU A 124 -3.35 3.47 2.63
CA LEU A 124 -4.36 4.48 2.94
C LEU A 124 -5.79 4.06 2.58
N CYS A 125 -5.95 3.33 1.48
CA CYS A 125 -7.23 2.77 1.06
C CYS A 125 -7.06 1.60 0.10
N THR A 126 -8.12 0.80 -0.05
CA THR A 126 -8.22 -0.22 -1.10
C THR A 126 -9.24 0.19 -2.17
N CYS A 127 -9.12 -0.40 -3.36
CA CYS A 127 -10.15 -0.35 -4.38
C CYS A 127 -10.11 -1.60 -5.27
N LEU A 128 -11.27 -2.05 -5.74
CA LEU A 128 -11.33 -3.18 -6.68
C LEU A 128 -11.00 -2.69 -8.08
N ARG A 129 -10.11 -3.40 -8.78
CA ARG A 129 -9.70 -3.02 -10.14
C ARG A 129 -10.87 -2.90 -11.11
N ARG A 130 -11.95 -3.67 -10.93
CA ARG A 130 -13.15 -3.61 -11.77
C ARG A 130 -13.96 -2.33 -11.60
N GLU A 131 -13.81 -1.65 -10.46
CA GLU A 131 -14.51 -0.40 -10.11
C GLU A 131 -13.72 0.82 -10.59
N LEU A 132 -12.48 0.60 -11.03
CA LEU A 132 -11.63 1.63 -11.60
C LEU A 132 -11.75 1.60 -13.11
N ASP A 133 -11.79 2.79 -13.70
CA ASP A 133 -11.65 2.98 -15.13
C ASP A 133 -10.18 2.84 -15.57
N GLY A 134 -9.85 3.37 -16.75
CA GLY A 134 -8.47 3.42 -17.22
C GLY A 134 -7.61 4.41 -16.41
N PRO A 135 -6.28 4.42 -16.60
CA PRO A 135 -5.34 5.28 -15.85
C PRO A 135 -5.59 6.79 -15.88
N ASN A 136 -6.47 7.27 -16.77
CA ASN A 136 -6.84 8.68 -16.90
C ASN A 136 -8.35 8.91 -16.70
N GLY A 137 -9.08 7.89 -16.28
CA GLY A 137 -10.51 8.02 -16.07
C GLY A 137 -10.86 8.66 -14.72
N PRO A 138 -12.06 9.23 -14.61
CA PRO A 138 -12.53 9.92 -13.42
C PRO A 138 -12.48 9.08 -12.13
N LEU A 139 -12.81 7.78 -12.18
CA LEU A 139 -12.84 6.93 -10.98
C LEU A 139 -11.42 6.63 -10.46
N TRP A 140 -10.47 6.41 -11.37
CA TRP A 140 -9.06 6.26 -11.02
C TRP A 140 -8.48 7.55 -10.43
N GLN A 141 -8.76 8.70 -11.05
CA GLN A 141 -8.31 9.99 -10.53
C GLN A 141 -8.95 10.32 -9.17
N GLN A 142 -10.21 9.97 -8.97
CA GLN A 142 -10.88 10.08 -7.68
C GLN A 142 -10.20 9.22 -6.61
N ALA A 143 -9.85 7.96 -6.93
CA ALA A 143 -9.15 7.09 -5.99
C ALA A 143 -7.77 7.67 -5.57
N ILE A 144 -7.01 8.21 -6.53
CA ILE A 144 -5.73 8.87 -6.25
C ILE A 144 -5.94 10.12 -5.39
N ASN A 145 -6.90 10.98 -5.72
CA ASN A 145 -7.19 12.19 -4.93
C ASN A 145 -7.64 11.85 -3.51
N ASN A 146 -8.41 10.78 -3.33
CA ASN A 146 -8.81 10.31 -2.01
C ASN A 146 -7.61 9.82 -1.19
N ALA A 147 -6.68 9.08 -1.80
CA ALA A 147 -5.44 8.67 -1.14
C ALA A 147 -4.57 9.88 -0.75
N ASP A 148 -4.40 10.85 -1.66
CA ASP A 148 -3.68 12.11 -1.41
C ASP A 148 -4.29 12.90 -0.25
N ALA A 149 -5.62 13.02 -0.22
CA ALA A 149 -6.34 13.70 0.87
C ALA A 149 -6.19 12.98 2.22
N ARG A 150 -6.24 11.63 2.23
CA ARG A 150 -6.00 10.84 3.44
C ARG A 150 -4.58 11.02 3.96
N TRP A 151 -3.59 11.02 3.07
CA TRP A 151 -2.21 11.32 3.44
C TRP A 151 -2.12 12.70 4.09
N ALA A 152 -2.64 13.74 3.45
CA ALA A 152 -2.60 15.11 3.96
C ALA A 152 -3.29 15.26 5.33
N SER A 153 -4.33 14.46 5.59
CA SER A 153 -5.02 14.42 6.88
C SER A 153 -4.18 13.76 7.98
N LEU A 154 -3.53 12.63 7.69
CA LEU A 154 -2.72 11.88 8.67
C LEU A 154 -1.38 12.55 8.95
N PHE A 155 -0.79 13.17 7.92
CA PHE A 155 0.56 13.70 7.93
C PHE A 155 0.60 15.18 7.52
N PRO A 156 -0.02 16.08 8.31
CA PRO A 156 -0.14 17.48 7.93
C PRO A 156 1.24 18.14 7.78
N GLY A 157 1.52 18.65 6.58
CA GLY A 157 2.78 19.32 6.25
C GLY A 157 3.95 18.39 5.89
N ILE A 158 3.76 17.07 5.92
CA ILE A 158 4.77 16.09 5.54
C ILE A 158 4.41 15.54 4.16
N LYS A 159 5.39 15.57 3.25
CA LYS A 159 5.23 15.00 1.92
C LYS A 159 5.60 13.52 1.94
N PRO A 160 4.95 12.69 1.10
CA PRO A 160 5.47 11.36 0.78
C PRO A 160 6.93 11.42 0.31
N LEU A 161 7.66 10.34 0.54
CA LEU A 161 8.97 10.13 -0.04
C LEU A 161 8.84 10.12 -1.58
N VAL A 162 9.68 10.90 -2.26
CA VAL A 162 9.75 10.95 -3.72
C VAL A 162 11.21 10.84 -4.14
N GLU A 163 11.51 9.70 -4.73
CA GLU A 163 12.82 9.27 -5.20
C GLU A 163 12.70 8.65 -6.61
N GLU A 164 13.83 8.59 -7.32
CA GLU A 164 13.89 8.03 -8.68
C GLU A 164 14.41 6.58 -8.74
N GLU A 165 15.00 6.09 -7.65
CA GLU A 165 15.57 4.74 -7.57
C GLU A 165 14.74 3.87 -6.62
N VAL A 166 14.42 2.63 -7.03
CA VAL A 166 13.66 1.67 -6.18
C VAL A 166 14.36 1.45 -4.84
N SER A 167 15.69 1.38 -4.83
CA SER A 167 16.51 1.16 -3.63
C SER A 167 16.30 2.22 -2.55
N ARG A 168 15.84 3.42 -2.91
CA ARG A 168 15.56 4.51 -1.96
C ARG A 168 14.20 4.36 -1.25
N TYR A 169 13.29 3.58 -1.83
CA TYR A 169 12.03 3.21 -1.21
C TYR A 169 12.11 1.87 -0.48
N VAL A 170 12.81 0.91 -1.09
CA VAL A 170 12.92 -0.46 -0.58
C VAL A 170 14.38 -0.91 -0.64
N SER A 171 15.00 -1.15 0.52
CA SER A 171 16.45 -1.35 0.62
C SER A 171 16.94 -2.70 0.10
N ALA A 172 16.09 -3.73 0.11
CA ALA A 172 16.45 -5.10 -0.28
C ALA A 172 15.32 -5.81 -1.04
N ASN A 173 15.69 -6.79 -1.87
CA ASN A 173 14.77 -7.70 -2.58
C ASN A 173 13.66 -6.96 -3.35
N ALA A 174 14.02 -5.89 -4.05
CA ALA A 174 13.11 -5.16 -4.93
C ALA A 174 13.75 -4.95 -6.30
N GLU A 175 13.10 -5.46 -7.34
CA GLU A 175 13.58 -5.39 -8.72
C GLU A 175 12.76 -4.37 -9.52
N PRO A 176 13.40 -3.36 -10.15
CA PRO A 176 12.71 -2.46 -11.04
C PRO A 176 12.27 -3.19 -12.32
N VAL A 177 11.01 -3.00 -12.72
CA VAL A 177 10.42 -3.61 -13.93
C VAL A 177 9.65 -2.62 -14.79
#